data_AF-A0A1F7W7K2-F1
#
_entry.id   AF-A0A1F7W7K2-F1
#
_cell.length_a   1.000
_cell.length_b   1.000
_cell.length_c   1.000
_cell.angle_alpha   90.00
_cell.angle_beta   90.00
_cell.angle_gamma   90.00
#
_symmetry.space_group_name_H-M   'P 1'
#
loop_
_entity.id
_entity.type
_entity.pdbx_description
1 polymer ?
#
loop_
_entity_poly.entity_id
_entity_poly.type
_entity_poly.pdbx_seq_one_letter_code
_entity_poly.pdbx_strand_id
1 'polypeptide(L)'
;MFCGPHETNEWSPRYHRVDHAIAIARETRSPLVIVGDAFDGRDVEHFAMRAASRGTRAIGAFDPGSRTLTDVRGALRLIGSTAEFDVVADILVVTDDWHAPRCLAMLFGERRVLLPDREIRFHDRSTDAGPRPPAWVKEGELRGIADYHAGRAYRPFGPPFGKPHHPTESASSSF
;
A
#
# COMPACT_ATOMS: atom_id res chain seq x y z
N MET A 1 -1.84 5.26 6.56
CA MET A 1 -1.22 4.08 5.91
C MET A 1 -1.11 4.37 4.43
N PHE A 2 0.12 4.42 3.93
CA PHE A 2 0.40 4.50 2.51
C PHE A 2 0.68 3.10 1.97
N CYS A 3 0.03 2.74 0.87
CA CYS A 3 0.25 1.50 0.14
C CYS A 3 0.41 1.85 -1.34
N GLY A 4 1.60 1.69 -1.91
CA GLY A 4 1.85 2.12 -3.28
C GLY A 4 3.03 1.39 -3.96
N PRO A 5 3.00 1.26 -5.30
CA PRO A 5 4.05 0.62 -6.09
C PRO A 5 5.33 1.45 -6.18
N HIS A 6 6.39 0.78 -6.66
CA HIS A 6 7.73 1.29 -6.94
C HIS A 6 7.81 2.55 -7.81
N GLU A 7 8.85 3.38 -7.58
CA GLU A 7 9.13 4.62 -8.30
C GLU A 7 10.64 4.82 -8.60
N THR A 8 10.99 5.18 -9.84
CA THR A 8 12.38 5.33 -10.32
C THR A 8 12.83 6.77 -10.58
N ASN A 9 11.99 7.79 -10.40
CA ASN A 9 12.35 9.18 -10.76
C ASN A 9 11.58 10.27 -9.99
N GLU A 10 12.32 11.15 -9.30
CA GLU A 10 11.83 12.25 -8.42
C GLU A 10 10.81 13.23 -9.04
N TRP A 11 10.73 13.25 -10.38
CA TRP A 11 9.87 14.13 -11.17
C TRP A 11 8.57 13.47 -11.67
N SER A 12 8.31 12.22 -11.28
CA SER A 12 7.12 11.51 -11.74
C SER A 12 5.86 11.98 -11.01
N PRO A 13 4.70 12.07 -11.70
CA PRO A 13 3.39 12.30 -11.09
C PRO A 13 3.04 11.31 -9.96
N ARG A 14 3.81 10.24 -9.77
CA ARG A 14 3.62 9.22 -8.73
C ARG A 14 4.21 9.61 -7.35
N TYR A 15 5.21 10.52 -7.31
CA TYR A 15 5.71 11.14 -6.06
C TYR A 15 4.64 11.92 -5.30
N HIS A 16 3.54 12.28 -5.98
CA HIS A 16 2.40 12.95 -5.38
C HIS A 16 1.71 12.11 -4.31
N ARG A 17 1.74 10.77 -4.38
CA ARG A 17 0.99 9.94 -3.40
C ARG A 17 1.70 9.86 -2.06
N VAL A 18 3.01 9.63 -2.07
CA VAL A 18 3.82 9.68 -0.83
C VAL A 18 3.87 11.11 -0.29
N ASP A 19 3.99 12.12 -1.16
CA ASP A 19 3.95 13.52 -0.73
C ASP A 19 2.58 13.91 -0.16
N HIS A 20 1.49 13.38 -0.73
CA HIS A 20 0.13 13.55 -0.20
C HIS A 20 -0.02 12.86 1.15
N ALA A 21 0.50 11.63 1.30
CA ALA A 21 0.50 10.92 2.57
C ALA A 21 1.31 11.68 3.65
N ILE A 22 2.45 12.26 3.28
CA ILE A 22 3.25 13.13 4.16
C ILE A 22 2.47 14.40 4.51
N ALA A 23 1.82 15.05 3.53
CA ALA A 23 1.02 16.25 3.78
C ALA A 23 -0.10 15.97 4.80
N ILE A 24 -0.87 14.89 4.59
CA ILE A 24 -1.92 14.45 5.52
C ILE A 24 -1.33 14.17 6.90
N ALA A 25 -0.24 13.39 6.98
CA ALA A 25 0.40 13.06 8.25
C ALA A 25 0.83 14.31 9.03
N ARG A 26 1.31 15.35 8.33
CA ARG A 26 1.66 16.64 8.95
C ARG A 26 0.43 17.41 9.41
N GLU A 27 -0.59 17.49 8.58
CA GLU A 27 -1.85 18.19 8.88
C GLU A 27 -2.53 17.58 10.12
N THR A 28 -2.54 16.26 10.22
CA THR A 28 -3.17 15.53 11.33
C THR A 28 -2.21 15.23 12.48
N ARG A 29 -0.95 15.68 12.39
CA ARG A 29 0.12 15.38 13.35
C ARG A 29 0.22 13.90 13.70
N SER A 30 0.04 13.05 12.69
CA SER A 30 -0.01 11.60 12.84
C SER A 30 1.26 10.96 12.30
N PRO A 31 1.73 9.87 12.93
CA PRO A 31 2.78 9.04 12.34
C PRO A 31 2.32 8.41 11.02
N LEU A 32 3.26 8.26 10.08
CA LEU A 32 3.02 7.67 8.78
C LEU A 32 3.47 6.21 8.73
N VAL A 33 2.55 5.28 8.55
CA VAL A 33 2.88 3.88 8.23
C VAL A 33 2.97 3.73 6.71
N ILE A 34 4.12 3.23 6.22
CA ILE A 34 4.44 3.01 4.81
C ILE A 34 4.54 1.50 4.60
N VAL A 35 3.68 0.94 3.75
CA VAL A 35 3.68 -0.48 3.43
C VAL A 35 3.76 -0.73 1.94
N GLY A 36 4.35 -1.86 1.58
CA GLY A 36 4.46 -2.28 0.20
C GLY A 36 5.64 -3.19 -0.07
N ASP A 37 5.58 -3.81 -1.24
CA ASP A 37 6.67 -4.50 -1.94
C ASP A 37 7.92 -3.63 -2.11
N ALA A 38 7.72 -2.35 -2.46
CA ALA A 38 8.74 -1.31 -2.36
C ALA A 38 10.14 -1.68 -2.89
N PHE A 39 10.22 -2.49 -3.94
CA PHE A 39 11.47 -2.97 -4.55
C PHE A 39 12.45 -3.54 -3.52
N ASP A 40 12.08 -4.69 -2.95
CA ASP A 40 12.81 -5.35 -1.86
C ASP A 40 12.98 -4.46 -0.62
N GLY A 41 11.99 -3.59 -0.37
CA GLY A 41 11.96 -2.69 0.78
C GLY A 41 12.78 -1.40 0.63
N ARG A 42 13.49 -1.21 -0.50
CA ARG A 42 14.29 0.00 -0.75
C ARG A 42 13.42 1.26 -0.86
N ASP A 43 12.23 1.16 -1.44
CA ASP A 43 11.33 2.31 -1.55
C ASP A 43 10.72 2.67 -0.20
N VAL A 44 10.51 1.70 0.70
CA VAL A 44 10.01 1.94 2.07
C VAL A 44 11.03 2.78 2.83
N GLU A 45 12.32 2.44 2.73
CA GLU A 45 13.40 3.23 3.33
C GLU A 45 13.48 4.63 2.70
N HIS A 46 13.44 4.72 1.37
CA HIS A 46 13.47 6.00 0.65
C HIS A 46 12.31 6.92 1.06
N PHE A 47 11.09 6.39 1.11
CA PHE A 47 9.90 7.15 1.52
C PHE A 47 9.94 7.53 3.00
N ALA A 48 10.48 6.68 3.87
CA ALA A 48 10.67 7.02 5.28
C ALA A 48 11.67 8.17 5.45
N MET A 49 12.81 8.15 4.73
CA MET A 49 13.76 9.26 4.71
C MET A 49 13.13 10.56 4.19
N ARG A 50 12.30 10.47 3.15
CA ARG A 50 11.58 11.62 2.59
C ARG A 50 10.55 12.20 3.57
N ALA A 51 9.83 11.35 4.31
CA ALA A 51 8.93 11.79 5.36
C ALA A 51 9.71 12.50 6.49
N ALA A 52 10.84 11.91 6.91
CA ALA A 52 11.71 12.46 7.94
C ALA A 52 12.28 13.83 7.55
N SER A 53 12.74 14.01 6.30
CA SER A 53 13.23 15.31 5.81
C SER A 53 12.16 16.40 5.78
N ARG A 54 10.88 16.02 5.83
CA ARG A 54 9.72 16.91 5.93
C ARG A 54 9.13 16.98 7.34
N GLY A 55 9.85 16.48 8.35
CA GLY A 55 9.45 16.53 9.76
C GLY A 55 8.32 15.56 10.13
N THR A 56 8.13 14.50 9.34
CA THR A 56 7.11 13.48 9.57
C THR A 56 7.76 12.18 10.00
N ARG A 57 7.37 11.66 11.17
CA ARG A 57 7.79 10.33 11.61
C ARG A 57 7.14 9.29 10.71
N ALA A 58 7.95 8.44 10.09
CA ALA A 58 7.49 7.33 9.28
C ALA A 58 7.99 5.99 9.80
N ILE A 59 7.15 4.96 9.69
CA ILE A 59 7.45 3.58 10.05
C ILE A 59 7.18 2.71 8.84
N GLY A 60 8.20 2.00 8.38
CA GLY A 60 8.11 1.07 7.27
C GLY A 60 7.65 -0.32 7.70
N ALA A 61 6.74 -0.93 6.96
CA ALA A 61 6.51 -2.37 6.99
C ALA A 61 6.69 -2.94 5.59
N PHE A 62 7.86 -3.51 5.35
CA PHE A 62 8.16 -4.23 4.12
C PHE A 62 7.46 -5.58 4.11
N ASP A 63 6.87 -5.92 2.96
CA ASP A 63 6.26 -7.22 2.71
C ASP A 63 6.77 -7.80 1.38
N PRO A 64 7.48 -8.95 1.40
CA PRO A 64 8.00 -9.58 0.18
C PRO A 64 6.92 -10.29 -0.64
N GLY A 65 5.67 -10.37 -0.16
CA GLY A 65 4.58 -11.04 -0.85
C GLY A 65 4.06 -10.29 -2.07
N SER A 66 4.38 -9.00 -2.21
CA SER A 66 4.00 -8.11 -3.30
C SER A 66 2.50 -8.09 -3.61
N ARG A 67 1.64 -8.31 -2.61
CA ARG A 67 0.18 -8.38 -2.73
C ARG A 67 -0.46 -7.46 -1.70
N THR A 68 -1.51 -6.76 -2.11
CA THR A 68 -2.29 -5.89 -1.21
C THR A 68 -2.73 -6.59 0.08
N LEU A 69 -3.12 -7.87 0.01
CA LEU A 69 -3.51 -8.61 1.21
C LEU A 69 -2.35 -8.74 2.21
N THR A 70 -1.15 -9.01 1.73
CA THR A 70 0.02 -9.18 2.59
C THR A 70 0.56 -7.82 3.07
N ASP A 71 0.47 -6.77 2.25
CA ASP A 71 0.72 -5.37 2.67
C ASP A 71 -0.23 -4.95 3.81
N VAL A 72 -1.53 -5.24 3.67
CA VAL A 72 -2.55 -4.95 4.68
C VAL A 72 -2.27 -5.69 5.98
N ARG A 73 -1.94 -6.99 5.90
CA ARG A 73 -1.56 -7.78 7.08
C ARG A 73 -0.30 -7.26 7.74
N GLY A 74 0.70 -6.86 6.95
CA GLY A 74 1.93 -6.24 7.43
C GLY A 74 1.63 -4.96 8.22
N ALA A 75 0.82 -4.07 7.66
CA ALA A 75 0.40 -2.84 8.33
C ALA A 75 -0.34 -3.12 9.65
N LEU A 76 -1.32 -4.02 9.63
CA LEU A 76 -2.12 -4.32 10.83
C LEU A 76 -1.29 -4.99 11.93
N ARG A 77 -0.33 -5.85 11.58
CA ARG A 77 0.61 -6.44 12.55
C ARG A 77 1.53 -5.37 13.14
N LEU A 78 2.06 -4.46 12.31
CA LEU A 78 2.85 -3.33 12.80
C LEU A 78 2.02 -2.48 13.77
N ILE A 79 0.76 -2.18 13.42
CA ILE A 79 -0.18 -1.44 14.27
C ILE A 79 -0.45 -2.16 15.59
N GLY A 80 -0.66 -3.47 15.56
CA GLY A 80 -0.95 -4.27 16.76
C GLY A 80 0.25 -4.52 17.67
N SER A 81 1.48 -4.42 17.14
CA SER A 81 2.71 -4.72 17.88
C SER A 81 3.45 -3.49 18.39
N THR A 82 2.99 -2.28 18.02
CA THR A 82 3.65 -1.02 18.35
C THR A 82 2.82 -0.27 19.40
N ALA A 83 3.34 -0.14 20.62
CA ALA A 83 2.62 0.48 21.75
C ALA A 83 2.14 1.92 21.46
N GLU A 84 2.88 2.68 20.64
CA GLU A 84 2.47 4.02 20.17
C GLU A 84 1.08 4.01 19.50
N PHE A 85 0.69 2.87 18.92
CA PHE A 85 -0.55 2.71 18.20
C PHE A 85 -1.69 2.14 19.01
N ASP A 86 -1.54 1.80 20.29
CA ASP A 86 -2.62 1.16 21.07
C ASP A 86 -3.89 2.02 21.17
N VAL A 87 -3.72 3.34 21.16
CA VAL A 87 -4.80 4.33 21.25
C VAL A 87 -5.39 4.74 19.89
N VAL A 88 -4.91 4.17 18.78
CA VAL A 88 -5.39 4.53 17.44
C VAL A 88 -6.82 4.06 17.25
N ALA A 89 -7.73 5.01 16.98
CA ALA A 89 -9.12 4.77 16.61
C ALA A 89 -9.41 5.05 15.13
N ASP A 90 -8.52 5.76 14.44
CA ASP A 90 -8.71 6.20 13.06
C ASP A 90 -7.43 5.96 12.24
N ILE A 91 -7.60 5.35 11.08
CA ILE A 91 -6.53 5.16 10.09
C ILE A 91 -6.93 5.84 8.79
N LEU A 92 -6.12 6.81 8.38
CA LEU A 92 -6.24 7.46 7.07
C LEU A 92 -5.47 6.62 6.05
N VAL A 93 -6.16 6.15 5.01
CA VAL A 93 -5.59 5.29 3.97
C VAL A 93 -5.29 6.12 2.74
N VAL A 94 -4.04 6.09 2.27
CA VAL A 94 -3.59 6.84 1.10
C VAL A 94 -3.05 5.86 0.06
N THR A 95 -3.69 5.81 -1.09
CA THR A 95 -3.26 5.04 -2.26
C THR A 95 -3.82 5.68 -3.54
N ASP A 96 -3.80 4.98 -4.68
CA ASP A 96 -4.53 5.41 -5.87
C ASP A 96 -6.04 5.25 -5.67
N ASP A 97 -6.83 6.21 -6.18
CA ASP A 97 -8.29 6.17 -6.15
C ASP A 97 -8.89 4.86 -6.68
N TRP A 98 -8.32 4.32 -7.75
CA TRP A 98 -8.75 3.06 -8.37
C TRP A 98 -8.37 1.82 -7.56
N HIS A 99 -7.34 1.91 -6.71
CA HIS A 99 -6.89 0.81 -5.85
C HIS A 99 -7.58 0.81 -4.48
N ALA A 100 -7.99 1.99 -4.00
CA ALA A 100 -8.55 2.22 -2.67
C ALA A 100 -9.67 1.23 -2.27
N PRO A 101 -10.67 0.90 -3.14
CA PRO A 101 -11.73 -0.02 -2.76
C PRO A 101 -11.23 -1.41 -2.35
N ARG A 102 -10.23 -1.94 -3.06
CA ARG A 102 -9.67 -3.27 -2.75
C ARG A 102 -8.85 -3.24 -1.47
N CYS A 103 -8.02 -2.21 -1.30
CA CYS A 103 -7.21 -2.01 -0.10
C CYS A 103 -8.11 -1.89 1.14
N LEU A 104 -9.15 -1.06 1.09
CA LEU A 104 -10.09 -0.86 2.19
C LEU A 104 -10.87 -2.14 2.52
N ALA A 105 -11.40 -2.86 1.53
CA ALA A 105 -12.13 -4.11 1.77
C ALA A 105 -11.27 -5.14 2.54
N MET A 106 -10.00 -5.27 2.16
CA MET A 106 -9.04 -6.15 2.85
C MET A 106 -8.68 -5.61 4.24
N LEU A 107 -8.48 -4.30 4.40
CA LEU A 107 -8.23 -3.69 5.73
C LEU A 107 -9.37 -3.98 6.71
N PHE A 108 -10.62 -3.78 6.29
CA PHE A 108 -11.78 -4.04 7.13
C PHE A 108 -11.89 -5.52 7.53
N GLY A 109 -11.68 -6.43 6.59
CA GLY A 109 -11.74 -7.87 6.86
C GLY A 109 -10.60 -8.35 7.76
N GLU A 110 -9.35 -8.01 7.41
CA GLU A 110 -8.17 -8.47 8.15
C GLU A 110 -8.04 -7.82 9.53
N ARG A 111 -8.52 -6.58 9.73
CA ARG A 111 -8.59 -5.95 11.06
C ARG A 111 -9.35 -6.85 12.03
N ARG A 112 -10.48 -7.42 11.62
CA ARG A 112 -11.32 -8.27 12.49
C ARG A 112 -10.59 -9.55 12.94
N VAL A 113 -9.65 -10.02 12.14
CA VAL A 113 -8.87 -11.23 12.43
C VAL A 113 -7.64 -10.90 13.27
N LEU A 114 -6.90 -9.85 12.91
CA LEU A 114 -5.61 -9.52 13.52
C LEU A 114 -5.71 -8.62 14.74
N LEU A 115 -6.73 -7.77 14.81
CA LEU A 115 -6.98 -6.82 15.89
C LEU A 115 -8.47 -6.90 16.31
N PRO A 116 -8.96 -8.07 16.76
CA PRO A 116 -10.38 -8.28 17.03
C PRO A 116 -10.94 -7.30 18.07
N ASP A 117 -10.16 -6.99 19.10
CA ASP A 117 -10.59 -6.19 20.26
C ASP A 117 -10.44 -4.67 20.05
N ARG A 118 -9.91 -4.22 18.91
CA ARG A 118 -9.56 -2.82 18.67
C ARG A 118 -10.52 -2.12 17.73
N GLU A 119 -11.36 -1.21 18.21
CA GLU A 119 -12.22 -0.43 17.32
C GLU A 119 -11.46 0.63 16.51
N ILE A 120 -11.24 0.33 15.22
CA ILE A 120 -10.53 1.20 14.28
C ILE A 120 -11.42 1.50 13.08
N ARG A 121 -11.55 2.80 12.75
CA ARG A 121 -12.21 3.32 11.56
C ARG A 121 -11.19 3.60 10.47
N PHE A 122 -11.53 3.25 9.23
CA PHE A 122 -10.69 3.54 8.06
C PHE A 122 -11.31 4.66 7.24
N HIS A 123 -10.49 5.65 6.88
CA HIS A 123 -10.90 6.80 6.08
C HIS A 123 -10.11 6.83 4.79
N ASP A 124 -10.82 6.88 3.67
CA ASP A 124 -10.18 7.05 2.37
C ASP A 124 -9.63 8.47 2.21
N ARG A 125 -8.35 8.56 1.85
CA ARG A 125 -7.61 9.77 1.48
C ARG A 125 -6.75 9.49 0.23
N SER A 126 -7.24 8.62 -0.64
CA SER A 126 -6.59 8.27 -1.89
C SER A 126 -6.67 9.43 -2.89
N THR A 127 -5.77 9.41 -3.88
CA THR A 127 -5.62 10.50 -4.85
C THR A 127 -5.77 9.99 -6.28
N ASP A 128 -6.30 10.85 -7.14
CA ASP A 128 -6.45 10.64 -8.59
C ASP A 128 -5.31 11.29 -9.40
N ALA A 129 -4.30 11.88 -8.74
CA ALA A 129 -3.17 12.54 -9.38
C ALA A 129 -2.22 11.56 -10.11
N GLY A 130 -2.46 10.25 -10.00
CA GLY A 130 -1.70 9.20 -10.67
C GLY A 130 -2.12 8.95 -12.12
N PRO A 131 -1.39 8.08 -12.85
CA PRO A 131 -1.78 7.70 -14.19
C PRO A 131 -3.11 6.94 -14.17
N ARG A 132 -4.05 7.33 -15.03
CA ARG A 132 -5.32 6.61 -15.17
C ARG A 132 -5.05 5.16 -15.60
N PRO A 133 -5.57 4.16 -14.89
CA PRO A 133 -5.35 2.77 -15.24
C PRO A 133 -6.20 2.38 -16.46
N PRO A 134 -5.71 1.45 -17.30
CA PRO A 134 -6.53 0.83 -18.34
C PRO A 134 -7.67 -0.02 -17.72
N ALA A 135 -8.71 -0.30 -18.51
CA ALA A 135 -9.93 -0.95 -18.03
C ALA A 135 -9.69 -2.30 -17.32
N TRP A 136 -8.77 -3.13 -17.83
CA TRP A 136 -8.44 -4.43 -17.25
C TRP A 136 -7.88 -4.36 -15.82
N VAL A 137 -7.25 -3.24 -15.43
CA VAL A 137 -6.80 -3.02 -14.05
C VAL A 137 -8.01 -2.86 -13.14
N LYS A 138 -8.99 -2.04 -13.54
CA LYS A 138 -10.21 -1.83 -12.75
C LYS A 138 -11.00 -3.12 -12.56
N GLU A 139 -11.10 -3.94 -13.62
CA GLU A 139 -11.69 -5.27 -13.53
C GLU A 139 -10.90 -6.19 -12.59
N GLY A 140 -9.57 -6.13 -12.63
CA GLY A 140 -8.70 -6.85 -11.69
C GLY A 140 -8.91 -6.43 -10.24
N GLU A 141 -9.05 -5.13 -9.96
CA GLU A 141 -9.33 -4.63 -8.61
C GLU A 141 -10.67 -5.16 -8.07
N LEU A 142 -11.74 -5.10 -8.87
CA LEU A 142 -13.05 -5.62 -8.50
C LEU A 142 -13.04 -7.14 -8.29
N ARG A 143 -12.37 -7.88 -9.18
CA ARG A 143 -12.22 -9.33 -9.01
C ARG A 143 -11.40 -9.67 -7.78
N GLY A 144 -10.36 -8.89 -7.47
CA GLY A 144 -9.55 -9.08 -6.27
C GLY A 144 -10.36 -8.95 -4.99
N ILE A 145 -11.34 -8.05 -4.94
CA ILE A 145 -12.30 -7.95 -3.84
C ILE A 145 -13.17 -9.22 -3.78
N ALA A 146 -13.72 -9.66 -4.91
CA ALA A 146 -14.57 -10.86 -4.96
C ALA A 146 -13.80 -12.13 -4.57
N ASP A 147 -12.55 -12.27 -5.01
CA ASP A 147 -11.68 -13.39 -4.67
C ASP A 147 -11.33 -13.38 -3.17
N TYR A 148 -11.06 -12.19 -2.59
CA TYR A 148 -10.85 -12.05 -1.16
C TYR A 148 -12.03 -12.57 -0.33
N HIS A 149 -13.25 -12.12 -0.64
CA HIS A 149 -14.45 -12.55 0.07
C HIS A 149 -14.75 -14.05 -0.13
N ALA A 150 -14.34 -14.63 -1.25
CA ALA A 150 -14.49 -16.04 -1.52
C ALA A 150 -13.34 -16.91 -0.97
N GLY A 151 -12.34 -16.32 -0.30
CA GLY A 151 -11.16 -17.04 0.20
C GLY A 151 -10.25 -17.59 -0.92
N ARG A 152 -10.34 -17.04 -2.13
CA ARG A 152 -9.52 -17.46 -3.28
C ARG A 152 -8.26 -16.62 -3.38
N ALA A 153 -7.20 -17.24 -3.89
CA ALA A 153 -5.99 -16.51 -4.25
C ALA A 153 -6.26 -15.61 -5.46
N TYR A 154 -5.92 -14.33 -5.34
CA TYR A 154 -6.01 -13.36 -6.44
C TYR A 154 -5.12 -13.78 -7.61
N ARG A 155 -5.67 -13.72 -8.83
CA ARG A 155 -4.93 -13.91 -10.08
C ARG A 155 -5.03 -12.63 -10.92
N PRO A 156 -3.91 -11.94 -11.21
CA PRO A 156 -3.93 -10.74 -12.01
C PRO A 156 -4.32 -11.04 -13.47
N PHE A 157 -5.05 -10.12 -14.11
CA PHE A 157 -5.43 -10.20 -15.53
C PHE A 157 -4.32 -9.80 -16.50
N GLY A 158 -3.25 -9.18 -15.99
CA GLY A 158 -2.18 -8.63 -16.79
C GLY A 158 -0.96 -8.29 -15.92
N PRO A 159 0.08 -7.69 -16.51
CA PRO A 159 1.24 -7.23 -15.76
C PRO A 159 0.86 -6.20 -14.68
N PRO A 160 1.66 -6.03 -13.63
CA PRO A 160 1.39 -5.03 -12.61
C PRO A 160 1.40 -3.62 -13.21
N PHE A 161 0.26 -2.92 -13.15
CA PHE A 161 0.17 -1.53 -13.58
C PHE A 161 0.95 -0.63 -12.62
N GLY A 162 1.77 0.26 -13.17
CA GLY A 162 2.57 1.19 -12.37
C GLY A 162 3.87 0.61 -11.80
N LYS A 163 4.21 -0.66 -12.05
CA LYS A 163 5.52 -1.25 -11.73
C LYS A 163 6.39 -1.40 -13.00
N PRO A 164 7.72 -1.34 -12.91
CA PRO A 164 8.59 -1.69 -14.02
C PRO A 164 8.38 -3.16 -14.40
N HIS A 165 8.37 -3.43 -15.70
CA HIS A 165 8.45 -4.79 -16.20
C HIS A 165 9.89 -5.27 -16.03
N HIS A 166 10.13 -6.16 -15.07
CA HIS A 166 11.33 -6.99 -15.16
C HIS A 166 11.06 -8.06 -16.20
N PRO A 167 11.85 -8.16 -17.30
CA PRO A 167 11.82 -9.37 -18.09
C PRO A 167 12.15 -10.50 -17.12
N THR A 168 11.24 -11.46 -16.97
CA THR A 168 11.58 -12.77 -16.43
C THR A 168 12.83 -13.21 -17.16
N GLU A 169 13.91 -13.50 -16.45
CA GLU A 169 15.08 -14.17 -17.03
C GLU A 169 14.57 -15.40 -17.76
N SER A 170 14.42 -15.27 -19.08
CA SER A 170 14.21 -16.38 -19.96
C SER A 170 15.44 -17.25 -19.80
N ALA A 171 15.19 -18.47 -19.33
CA ALA A 171 16.16 -19.54 -19.19
C ALA A 171 17.29 -19.39 -20.20
N SER A 172 18.50 -19.26 -19.66
CA SER A 172 19.75 -19.42 -20.39
C SER A 172 19.66 -20.68 -21.24
N SER A 173 19.35 -20.53 -22.52
CA SER A 173 19.53 -21.57 -23.50
C SER A 173 21.04 -21.74 -23.68
N SER A 174 21.57 -22.80 -23.10
CA SER A 174 22.89 -23.31 -23.42
C SER A 174 22.98 -23.57 -24.93
N PHE A 175 23.98 -22.98 -25.57
CA PHE A 175 24.56 -23.45 -26.82
C PHE A 175 26.00 -23.86 -26.54
#